data_AF-A0A965QX15-F1
#
_entry.id   AF-A0A965QX15-F1
#
_cell.length_a   1.000
_cell.length_b   1.000
_cell.length_c   1.000
_cell.angle_alpha   90.00
_cell.angle_beta   90.00
_cell.angle_gamma   90.00
#
_symmetry.space_group_name_H-M   'P 1'
#
loop_
_entity.id
_entity.type
_entity.pdbx_description
1 polymer ?
#
loop_
_entity_poly.entity_id
_entity_poly.type
_entity_poly.pdbx_seq_one_letter_code
_entity_poly.pdbx_strand_id
1 'polypeptide(L)'
;LGALRLVGLASCVACLLCVGQFALLRPLSVLAALDADVWWLSVVNASLCTVLPVVLVMLAIERIGSALASQVGMVGPMSTLAMAALVLDEPLSPWVLAGTALVMLGVFICSQSPRLPAGGPSAPVE
;
A
#
# COMPACT_ATOMS: atom_id res chain seq x y z
N LEU A 1 -13.38 -1.31 -15.60
CA LEU A 1 -13.68 -1.25 -14.15
C LEU A 1 -12.88 -0.08 -13.58
N GLY A 2 -13.50 0.87 -12.90
CA GLY A 2 -12.75 1.97 -12.25
C GLY A 2 -11.75 1.43 -11.23
N ALA A 3 -10.64 2.15 -11.01
CA ALA A 3 -9.55 1.72 -10.13
C ALA A 3 -10.05 1.36 -8.73
N LEU A 4 -11.00 2.14 -8.20
CA LEU A 4 -11.64 1.90 -6.91
C LEU A 4 -12.40 0.57 -6.84
N ARG A 5 -13.14 0.20 -7.90
CA ARG A 5 -13.91 -1.06 -7.94
C ARG A 5 -13.00 -2.28 -8.03
N LEU A 6 -11.91 -2.20 -8.80
CA LEU A 6 -10.94 -3.29 -8.91
C LEU A 6 -10.26 -3.55 -7.57
N VAL A 7 -9.79 -2.48 -6.92
CA VAL A 7 -9.16 -2.56 -5.59
C VAL A 7 -10.14 -3.09 -4.54
N GLY A 8 -11.38 -2.61 -4.53
CA GLY A 8 -12.40 -3.09 -3.59
C GLY A 8 -12.64 -4.60 -3.73
N LEU A 9 -12.79 -5.11 -4.96
CA LEU A 9 -12.98 -6.54 -5.21
C LEU A 9 -11.74 -7.35 -4.79
N ALA A 10 -10.54 -6.89 -5.12
CA ALA A 10 -9.30 -7.54 -4.72
C ALA A 10 -9.15 -7.62 -3.19
N SER A 11 -9.44 -6.53 -2.49
CA SER A 11 -9.42 -6.48 -1.03
C SER A 11 -10.46 -7.41 -0.39
N CYS A 12 -11.66 -7.52 -0.96
CA CYS A 12 -12.66 -8.47 -0.48
C CYS A 12 -12.20 -9.92 -0.65
N VAL A 13 -11.65 -10.27 -1.81
CA VAL A 13 -11.12 -11.62 -2.07
C VAL A 13 -9.97 -11.94 -1.11
N ALA A 14 -9.02 -11.02 -0.93
CA ALA A 14 -7.93 -11.17 0.03
C ALA A 14 -8.44 -11.36 1.47
N CYS A 15 -9.44 -10.58 1.88
CA CYS A 15 -10.05 -10.70 3.20
C CYS A 15 -10.67 -12.08 3.43
N LEU A 16 -11.44 -12.59 2.44
CA LEU A 16 -12.03 -13.92 2.51
C LEU A 16 -10.96 -15.03 2.62
N LEU A 17 -9.88 -14.92 1.85
CA LEU A 17 -8.76 -15.85 1.91
C LEU A 17 -8.05 -15.80 3.28
N CYS A 18 -7.81 -14.62 3.84
CA CYS A 18 -7.19 -14.47 5.15
C CYS A 18 -8.06 -15.05 6.28
N VAL A 19 -9.38 -14.81 6.24
CA VAL A 19 -10.33 -15.39 7.20
C VAL A 19 -10.35 -16.92 7.07
N GLY A 20 -10.41 -17.44 5.85
CA GLY A 20 -10.35 -18.87 5.58
C GLY A 20 -9.04 -19.50 6.09
N GLN A 21 -7.90 -18.87 5.81
CA GLN A 21 -6.59 -19.29 6.30
C GLN A 21 -6.56 -19.33 7.84
N PHE A 22 -7.09 -18.31 8.51
CA PHE A 22 -7.14 -18.26 9.96
C PHE A 22 -8.02 -19.38 10.54
N ALA A 23 -9.19 -19.60 9.95
CA ALA A 23 -10.10 -20.67 10.37
C ALA A 23 -9.51 -22.08 10.20
N LEU A 24 -8.65 -22.28 9.18
CA LEU A 24 -7.96 -23.56 8.96
C LEU A 24 -6.76 -23.77 9.90
N LEU A 25 -5.99 -22.71 10.18
CA LEU A 25 -4.70 -22.83 10.87
C LEU A 25 -4.77 -22.54 12.37
N ARG A 26 -5.84 -21.93 12.89
CA ARG A 26 -5.92 -21.46 14.28
C ARG A 26 -7.25 -21.82 14.94
N PRO A 27 -7.23 -22.21 16.22
CA PRO A 27 -8.46 -22.43 16.99
C PRO A 27 -9.17 -21.09 17.21
N LEU A 28 -10.47 -21.04 16.91
CA LEU A 28 -11.30 -19.84 17.02
C LEU A 28 -11.43 -19.33 18.46
N SER A 29 -11.13 -20.16 19.46
CA SER A 29 -11.07 -19.77 20.88
C SER A 29 -10.04 -18.67 21.16
N VAL A 30 -9.02 -18.51 20.30
CA VAL A 30 -8.04 -17.42 20.41
C VAL A 30 -8.71 -16.07 20.22
N LEU A 31 -9.68 -15.93 19.31
CA LEU A 31 -10.40 -14.67 19.10
C LEU A 31 -11.25 -14.26 20.30
N ALA A 32 -11.84 -15.24 20.98
CA ALA A 32 -12.66 -15.00 22.17
C ALA A 32 -11.82 -14.64 23.41
N ALA A 33 -10.53 -14.97 23.41
CA ALA A 33 -9.59 -14.63 24.46
C ALA A 33 -8.89 -13.27 24.26
N LEU A 34 -9.14 -12.57 23.15
CA LEU A 34 -8.59 -11.24 22.91
C LEU A 34 -9.33 -10.18 23.74
N ASP A 35 -8.57 -9.29 24.37
CA ASP A 35 -9.11 -8.13 25.07
C ASP A 35 -9.84 -7.17 24.13
N ALA A 36 -10.86 -6.49 24.66
CA ALA A 36 -11.68 -5.54 23.92
C ALA A 36 -10.87 -4.38 23.30
N ASP A 37 -9.78 -3.97 23.96
CA ASP A 37 -8.90 -2.90 23.46
C ASP A 37 -8.21 -3.29 22.15
N VAL A 38 -7.84 -4.56 21.98
CA VAL A 38 -7.19 -5.05 20.75
C VAL A 38 -8.16 -4.96 19.58
N TRP A 39 -9.44 -5.24 19.80
CA TRP A 39 -10.47 -5.08 18.78
C TRP A 39 -10.66 -3.63 18.36
N TRP A 40 -10.69 -2.71 19.33
CA TRP A 40 -10.81 -1.28 19.04
C TRP A 40 -9.62 -0.75 18.25
N LEU A 41 -8.39 -1.05 18.70
CA LEU A 41 -7.16 -0.68 18.01
C LEU A 41 -7.09 -1.25 16.60
N SER A 42 -7.55 -2.50 16.42
CA SER A 42 -7.60 -3.15 15.11
C SER A 42 -8.58 -2.46 14.15
N VAL A 43 -9.76 -2.06 14.63
CA VAL A 43 -10.74 -1.32 13.81
C VAL A 43 -10.20 0.05 13.40
N VAL A 44 -9.59 0.78 14.34
CA VAL A 44 -8.99 2.08 14.06
C VAL A 44 -7.85 1.94 13.04
N ASN A 45 -6.93 1.00 13.22
CA ASN A 45 -5.82 0.79 12.30
C ASN A 45 -6.29 0.31 10.91
N ALA A 46 -7.24 -0.62 10.85
CA ALA A 46 -7.78 -1.10 9.57
C ALA A 46 -8.47 0.02 8.79
N SER A 47 -9.21 0.90 9.46
CA SER A 47 -9.86 2.03 8.80
C SER A 47 -8.87 3.14 8.43
N LEU A 48 -8.12 3.65 9.41
CA LEU A 48 -7.25 4.82 9.26
C LEU A 48 -5.99 4.54 8.43
N CYS A 49 -5.41 3.35 8.56
CA CYS A 49 -4.16 2.99 7.89
C CYS A 49 -4.36 2.15 6.62
N THR A 50 -5.57 1.61 6.37
CA THR A 50 -5.85 0.79 5.17
C THR A 50 -6.97 1.37 4.31
N VAL A 51 -8.21 1.40 4.80
CA VAL A 51 -9.37 1.78 3.97
C VAL A 51 -9.25 3.22 3.50
N LEU A 52 -8.96 4.15 4.41
CA LEU A 52 -8.87 5.56 4.09
C LEU A 52 -7.71 5.87 3.11
N PRO A 53 -6.46 5.43 3.36
CA PRO A 53 -5.35 5.66 2.43
C PRO A 53 -5.60 5.05 1.05
N VAL A 54 -6.15 3.84 0.98
CA VAL A 54 -6.45 3.17 -0.29
C VAL A 54 -7.46 3.97 -1.11
N VAL A 55 -8.56 4.42 -0.49
CA VAL A 55 -9.56 5.25 -1.18
C VAL A 55 -8.95 6.57 -1.64
N LEU A 56 -8.16 7.24 -0.78
CA LEU A 56 -7.49 8.49 -1.12
C LEU A 56 -6.52 8.32 -2.30
N VAL A 57 -5.74 7.23 -2.33
CA VAL A 57 -4.82 6.94 -3.44
C VAL A 57 -5.59 6.65 -4.72
N MET A 58 -6.67 5.87 -4.69
CA MET A 58 -7.48 5.61 -5.88
C MET A 58 -8.13 6.91 -6.42
N LEU A 59 -8.63 7.77 -5.54
CA LEU A 59 -9.14 9.09 -5.92
C LEU A 59 -8.04 10.01 -6.47
N ALA A 60 -6.83 9.95 -5.90
CA ALA A 60 -5.68 10.68 -6.42
C ALA A 60 -5.32 10.19 -7.83
N ILE A 61 -5.30 8.88 -8.07
CA ILE A 61 -5.03 8.31 -9.39
C ILE A 61 -6.07 8.78 -10.41
N GLU A 62 -7.35 8.80 -10.04
CA GLU A 62 -8.43 9.30 -10.91
C GLU A 62 -8.31 10.81 -11.21
N ARG A 63 -7.71 11.61 -10.32
CA ARG A 63 -7.55 13.07 -10.46
C ARG A 63 -6.26 13.53 -11.14
N ILE A 64 -5.11 13.01 -10.70
CA ILE A 64 -3.77 13.45 -11.15
C ILE A 64 -3.03 12.38 -11.97
N GLY A 65 -3.64 11.21 -12.18
CA GLY A 65 -3.06 10.10 -12.92
C GLY A 65 -2.15 9.21 -12.05
N SER A 66 -1.97 7.96 -12.49
CA SER A 66 -1.22 6.93 -11.74
C SER A 66 0.25 7.27 -11.53
N ALA A 67 0.87 7.99 -12.47
CA ALA A 67 2.28 8.32 -12.41
C ALA A 67 2.61 9.32 -11.31
N LEU A 68 1.88 10.44 -11.25
CA LEU A 68 2.09 11.45 -10.20
C LEU A 68 1.67 10.90 -8.82
N ALA A 69 0.57 10.17 -8.75
CA ALA A 69 0.15 9.51 -7.50
C ALA A 69 1.22 8.53 -6.97
N SER A 70 1.84 7.75 -7.85
CA SER A 70 2.95 6.86 -7.47
C SER A 70 4.17 7.63 -6.97
N GLN A 71 4.47 8.80 -7.54
CA GLN A 71 5.60 9.62 -7.09
C GLN A 71 5.36 10.21 -5.70
N VAL A 72 4.15 10.70 -5.42
CA VAL A 72 3.79 11.21 -4.09
C VAL A 72 3.85 10.08 -3.05
N GLY A 73 3.51 8.84 -3.43
CA GLY A 73 3.65 7.67 -2.55
C GLY A 73 5.09 7.41 -2.08
N MET A 74 6.10 7.88 -2.81
CA MET A 74 7.52 7.72 -2.44
C MET A 74 7.92 8.58 -1.24
N VAL A 75 7.06 9.52 -0.82
CA VAL A 75 7.25 10.28 0.42
C VAL A 75 7.13 9.38 1.65
N GLY A 76 6.36 8.28 1.59
CA GLY A 76 6.11 7.40 2.74
C GLY A 76 7.37 6.76 3.35
N PRO A 77 8.25 6.11 2.56
CA PRO A 77 9.51 5.58 3.06
C PRO A 77 10.39 6.64 3.73
N MET A 78 10.49 7.82 3.11
CA MET A 78 11.29 8.93 3.63
C MET A 78 10.70 9.52 4.90
N SER A 79 9.37 9.65 5.00
CA SER A 79 8.70 10.15 6.21
C SER A 79 8.85 9.19 7.38
N THR A 80 8.81 7.88 7.11
CA THR A 80 9.00 6.85 8.14
C THR A 80 10.44 6.85 8.64
N LEU A 81 11.42 7.00 7.74
CA LEU A 81 12.84 7.11 8.12
C LEU A 81 13.12 8.39 8.93
N ALA A 82 12.52 9.52 8.52
CA ALA A 82 12.61 10.78 9.26
C ALA A 82 11.96 10.67 10.64
N MET A 83 10.81 10.00 10.74
CA MET A 83 10.17 9.72 12.03
C MET A 83 11.06 8.83 12.92
N ALA A 84 11.69 7.79 12.37
CA ALA A 84 12.62 6.95 13.12
C ALA A 84 13.80 7.77 13.69
N ALA A 85 14.38 8.65 12.89
CA ALA A 85 15.51 9.49 13.29
C ALA A 85 15.12 10.62 14.27
N LEU A 86 13.96 11.26 14.07
CA LEU A 86 13.55 12.46 14.80
C LEU A 86 12.66 12.18 16.02
N VAL A 87 11.86 11.11 15.99
CA VAL A 87 10.88 10.78 17.04
C VAL A 87 11.36 9.65 17.93
N LEU A 88 12.12 8.68 17.38
CA LEU A 88 12.59 7.51 18.11
C LEU A 88 14.04 7.64 18.62
N ASP A 89 14.79 8.67 18.21
CA ASP A 89 16.23 8.88 18.50
C ASP A 89 17.09 7.64 18.17
N GLU A 90 16.66 6.81 17.22
CA GLU A 90 17.44 5.64 16.82
C GLU A 90 18.65 6.08 15.98
N PRO A 91 19.88 5.60 16.32
CA PRO A 91 21.04 5.91 15.52
C PRO A 91 20.86 5.30 14.12
N LEU A 92 20.75 6.17 13.11
CA LEU A 92 20.73 5.77 11.70
C LEU A 92 22.05 5.06 11.37
N SER A 93 22.06 3.75 11.54
CA SER A 93 23.26 2.95 11.28
C SER A 93 23.67 3.06 9.81
N PRO A 94 24.96 2.89 9.48
CA PRO A 94 25.42 2.88 8.10
C PRO A 94 24.67 1.88 7.22
N TRP A 95 24.19 0.77 7.81
CA TRP A 95 23.38 -0.23 7.11
C TRP A 95 21.98 0.26 6.74
N VAL A 96 21.33 1.03 7.61
CA VAL A 96 20.01 1.64 7.30
C VAL A 96 20.17 2.65 6.16
N LEU A 97 21.24 3.44 6.18
CA LEU A 97 21.51 4.40 5.11
C LEU A 97 21.80 3.71 3.77
N ALA A 98 22.58 2.62 3.79
CA ALA A 98 22.83 1.79 2.60
C ALA A 98 21.54 1.17 2.05
N GLY A 99 20.67 0.64 2.93
CA GLY A 99 19.36 0.13 2.54
C GLY A 99 18.45 1.21 1.94
N THR A 100 18.45 2.41 2.53
CA THR A 100 17.69 3.56 2.02
C THR A 100 18.19 3.99 0.63
N ALA A 101 19.51 4.06 0.44
CA ALA A 101 20.11 4.36 -0.86
C ALA A 101 19.75 3.31 -1.92
N LEU A 102 19.73 2.02 -1.55
CA LEU A 102 19.32 0.94 -2.45
C LEU A 102 17.85 1.06 -2.86
N VAL A 103 16.95 1.38 -1.92
CA VAL A 103 15.53 1.62 -2.22
C VAL A 103 15.37 2.82 -3.17
N MET A 104 16.05 3.92 -2.89
CA MET A 104 16.00 5.13 -3.74
C MET A 104 16.54 4.85 -5.14
N LEU A 105 17.59 4.03 -5.28
CA LEU A 105 18.13 3.61 -6.57
C LEU A 105 17.12 2.75 -7.35
N GLY A 106 16.49 1.77 -6.71
CA GLY A 106 15.45 0.95 -7.34
C GLY A 106 14.27 1.78 -7.83
N VAL A 107 13.83 2.74 -7.02
CA VAL A 107 12.79 3.71 -7.39
C VAL A 107 13.21 4.58 -8.58
N PHE A 108 14.44 5.08 -8.59
CA PHE A 108 14.98 5.91 -9.67
C PHE A 108 15.09 5.15 -11.01
N ILE A 109 15.37 3.85 -10.97
CA ILE A 109 15.39 3.00 -12.17
C ILE A 109 13.96 2.78 -12.68
N CYS A 110 13.02 2.42 -11.79
CA CYS A 110 11.61 2.22 -12.16
C CYS A 110 10.95 3.49 -12.69
N SER A 111 11.28 4.66 -12.13
CA SER A 111 10.71 5.94 -12.57
C SER A 111 11.14 6.35 -13.99
N GLN A 112 12.28 5.83 -14.45
CA GLN A 112 12.81 6.09 -15.79
C GLN A 112 12.33 5.11 -16.87
N SER A 113 11.60 4.04 -16.50
CA SER A 113 11.14 3.04 -17.46
C SER A 113 10.19 3.67 -18.50
N PRO A 114 10.57 3.75 -19.79
CA PRO A 114 9.76 4.38 -20.83
C PRO A 114 8.43 3.65 -20.98
N ARG A 115 7.31 4.40 -20.97
CA ARG A 115 5.99 3.84 -21.27
C ARG A 115 5.96 3.47 -22.74
N LEU A 116 5.82 2.17 -23.04
CA LEU A 116 5.43 1.74 -24.39
C LEU A 116 4.07 2.40 -24.72
N PRO A 117 3.93 3.09 -25.87
CA PRO A 117 2.68 3.70 -26.27
C PRO A 117 1.59 2.64 -26.36
N ALA A 118 0.51 2.81 -25.59
CA ALA A 118 -0.73 2.09 -25.81
C ALA A 118 -1.40 2.67 -27.06
N GLY A 119 -0.89 2.28 -28.23
CA GLY A 119 -1.39 2.68 -29.54
C GLY A 119 -1.45 1.47 -30.46
N GLY A 120 -2.45 0.61 -30.26
CA GLY A 120 -2.89 -0.34 -31.28
C GLY A 120 -3.96 0.36 -32.15
N PRO A 121 -3.83 0.38 -33.48
CA PRO A 121 -4.76 1.10 -34.34
C PRO A 121 -6.19 0.56 -34.21
N SER A 122 -7.15 1.45 -33.97
CA SER A 122 -8.58 1.17 -34.16
C SER A 122 -8.80 0.88 -35.64
N ALA A 123 -9.01 -0.40 -35.97
CA ALA A 123 -9.41 -0.80 -37.31
C ALA A 123 -10.73 -0.08 -37.68
N PRO A 124 -10.85 0.50 -38.88
CA PRO A 124 -12.12 1.02 -39.35
C PRO A 124 -13.08 -0.16 -39.54
N VAL A 125 -14.23 -0.07 -38.86
CA VAL A 125 -15.39 -0.92 -39.16
C VAL A 125 -16.06 -0.28 -40.38
N GLU A 126 -15.87 -0.90 -41.55
CA GLU A 126 -16.80 -0.76 -42.69
C GLU A 126 -18.17 -1.35 -42.34
#